data_AF-A0AAD4PM89-F1
#
_entry.id   AF-A0AAD4PM89-F1
#
_cell.length_a   1.000
_cell.length_b   1.000
_cell.length_c   1.000
_cell.angle_alpha   90.00
_cell.angle_beta   90.00
_cell.angle_gamma   90.00
#
_symmetry.space_group_name_H-M   'P 1'
#
loop_
_entity.id
_entity.type
_entity.pdbx_description
1 polymer ?
#
loop_
_entity_poly.entity_id
_entity_poly.type
_entity_poly.pdbx_seq_one_letter_code
_entity_poly.pdbx_strand_id
1 'polypeptide(L)'
;VPGIDAFSVPCDSSLVSPGWTVIQRRMDGSVDFNRNWAEYRQGFGDLRGEFFIGLEKLHLMTKSQTHELYIYLKSFQDEDRYARYNSFSIGNEDESYKLNLGSYSGDARDGLEIHRGQNFSTSDRGGCAENYKSGWWFEKCMLSNLNGIYDEAATQRSEPGVKWNSWSFRSLKFVQMMIRPKY
;
A
#
# COMPACT_ATOMS: atom_id res chain seq x y z
N VAL A 1 10.90 5.57 -16.39
CA VAL A 1 10.97 4.11 -16.15
C VAL A 1 10.97 3.44 -17.51
N PRO A 2 11.89 2.51 -17.83
CA PRO A 2 11.89 1.83 -19.12
C PRO A 2 10.57 1.08 -19.36
N GLY A 3 10.03 1.13 -20.59
CA GLY A 3 8.86 0.35 -20.99
C GLY A 3 7.50 1.02 -20.83
N ILE A 4 7.43 2.26 -20.32
CA ILE A 4 6.19 3.07 -20.26
C ILE A 4 6.48 4.54 -20.54
N ASP A 5 5.45 5.26 -20.98
CA ASP A 5 5.49 6.72 -21.17
C ASP A 5 5.77 7.44 -19.85
N ALA A 6 6.26 8.68 -19.95
CA ALA A 6 6.47 9.52 -18.78
C ALA A 6 5.16 9.78 -18.03
N PHE A 7 5.21 9.74 -16.70
CA PHE A 7 4.06 9.97 -15.82
C PHE A 7 4.47 10.79 -14.61
N SER A 8 3.51 11.53 -14.04
CA SER A 8 3.71 12.32 -12.84
C SER A 8 3.61 11.48 -11.58
N VAL A 9 4.42 11.82 -10.58
CA VAL A 9 4.39 11.22 -9.24
C VAL A 9 4.53 12.30 -8.17
N PRO A 10 3.89 12.17 -7.00
CA PRO A 10 4.18 13.02 -5.86
C PRO A 10 5.52 12.61 -5.23
N CYS A 11 6.34 13.61 -4.94
CA CYS A 11 7.56 13.43 -4.15
C CYS A 11 7.31 13.92 -2.72
N ASP A 12 7.66 13.11 -1.73
CA ASP A 12 7.70 13.53 -0.33
C ASP A 12 9.14 13.91 0.05
N SER A 13 9.30 15.09 0.64
CA SER A 13 10.58 15.59 1.13
C SER A 13 10.58 15.94 2.62
N SER A 14 9.46 15.72 3.31
CA SER A 14 9.22 16.25 4.66
C SER A 14 9.05 15.18 5.73
N LEU A 15 8.45 14.02 5.43
CA LEU A 15 8.15 13.02 6.45
C LEU A 15 9.40 12.31 6.97
N VAL A 16 10.40 12.10 6.11
CA VAL A 16 11.59 11.31 6.46
C VAL A 16 12.87 12.02 6.00
N SER A 17 12.97 12.27 4.69
CA SER A 17 14.09 12.93 4.01
C SER A 17 13.70 13.15 2.55
N PRO A 18 14.48 13.88 1.74
CA PRO A 18 14.22 13.96 0.30
C PRO A 18 14.34 12.61 -0.43
N GLY A 19 13.66 12.51 -1.57
CA GLY A 19 13.82 11.43 -2.55
C GLY A 19 12.77 10.32 -2.49
N TRP A 20 11.69 10.48 -1.74
CA TRP A 20 10.62 9.48 -1.68
C TRP A 20 9.57 9.72 -2.75
N THR A 21 9.26 8.68 -3.52
CA THR A 21 8.13 8.67 -4.46
C THR A 21 6.92 8.07 -3.75
N VAL A 22 5.81 8.82 -3.66
CA VAL A 22 4.57 8.33 -3.06
C VAL A 22 3.86 7.40 -4.04
N ILE A 23 3.53 6.19 -3.58
CA ILE A 23 2.88 5.16 -4.41
C ILE A 23 1.42 4.89 -4.01
N GLN A 24 1.03 5.28 -2.78
CA GLN A 24 -0.33 5.18 -2.27
C GLN A 24 -0.52 6.23 -1.17
N ARG A 25 -1.70 6.86 -1.14
CA ARG A 25 -2.10 7.78 -0.05
C ARG A 25 -3.58 7.62 0.30
N ARG A 26 -3.87 7.53 1.61
CA ARG A 26 -5.20 7.65 2.23
C ARG A 26 -5.18 8.80 3.23
N MET A 27 -6.22 9.63 3.26
CA MET A 27 -6.26 10.82 4.12
C MET A 27 -7.67 11.27 4.52
N ASP A 28 -8.69 11.01 3.70
CA ASP A 28 -10.03 11.60 3.89
C ASP A 28 -11.20 10.75 3.34
N GLY A 29 -10.92 9.63 2.67
CA GLY A 29 -11.96 8.78 2.08
C GLY A 29 -12.62 9.33 0.82
N SER A 30 -12.05 10.37 0.20
CA SER A 30 -12.58 10.98 -1.04
C SER A 30 -12.50 10.06 -2.25
N VAL A 31 -11.66 9.03 -2.22
CA VAL A 31 -11.51 8.07 -3.31
C VAL A 31 -11.91 6.67 -2.83
N ASP A 32 -12.77 6.00 -3.61
CA ASP A 32 -13.09 4.60 -3.40
C ASP A 32 -11.91 3.71 -3.81
N PHE A 33 -11.46 2.83 -2.91
CA PHE A 33 -10.40 1.84 -3.15
C PHE A 33 -10.94 0.42 -3.38
N ASN A 34 -12.26 0.20 -3.32
CA ASN A 34 -12.87 -1.07 -3.73
C ASN A 34 -12.94 -1.17 -5.26
N ARG A 35 -11.76 -1.23 -5.89
CA ARG A 35 -11.57 -1.19 -7.34
C ARG A 35 -11.30 -2.59 -7.90
N ASN A 36 -11.61 -2.75 -9.19
CA ASN A 36 -11.35 -4.01 -9.90
C ASN A 36 -9.86 -4.15 -10.29
N TRP A 37 -9.50 -5.32 -10.84
CA TRP A 37 -8.12 -5.60 -11.25
C TRP A 37 -7.56 -4.58 -12.25
N ALA A 38 -8.34 -4.23 -13.28
CA ALA A 38 -7.88 -3.34 -14.34
C ALA A 38 -7.59 -1.93 -13.81
N GLU A 39 -8.43 -1.43 -12.90
CA GLU A 39 -8.23 -0.14 -12.21
C GLU A 39 -6.99 -0.18 -11.32
N TYR A 40 -6.80 -1.24 -10.52
CA TYR A 40 -5.57 -1.41 -9.72
C TYR A 40 -4.31 -1.53 -10.58
N ARG A 41 -4.42 -2.18 -11.75
CA ARG A 41 -3.31 -2.28 -12.71
C ARG A 41 -2.90 -0.91 -13.23
N GLN A 42 -3.88 -0.10 -13.66
CA GLN A 42 -3.65 1.22 -14.25
C GLN A 42 -3.27 2.28 -13.21
N GLY A 43 -3.82 2.18 -12.00
CA GLY A 43 -3.80 3.22 -10.97
C GLY A 43 -5.02 4.14 -11.08
N PHE A 44 -5.36 4.80 -9.97
CA PHE A 44 -6.56 5.63 -9.84
C PHE A 44 -6.37 6.70 -8.75
N GLY A 45 -7.27 7.70 -8.73
CA GLY A 45 -7.28 8.80 -7.76
C GLY A 45 -6.64 10.10 -8.27
N ASP A 46 -6.39 11.04 -7.36
CA ASP A 46 -5.71 12.32 -7.63
C ASP A 46 -4.38 12.35 -6.88
N LEU A 47 -3.28 12.64 -7.59
CA LEU A 47 -1.94 12.75 -7.02
C LEU A 47 -1.83 13.82 -5.91
N ARG A 48 -2.74 14.79 -5.90
CA ARG A 48 -2.87 15.84 -4.86
C ARG A 48 -3.75 15.42 -3.67
N GLY A 49 -4.46 14.31 -3.78
CA GLY A 49 -5.33 13.75 -2.73
C GLY A 49 -5.02 12.27 -2.49
N GLU A 50 -6.08 11.46 -2.40
CA GLU A 50 -5.96 10.00 -2.31
C GLU A 50 -5.75 9.36 -3.68
N PHE A 51 -4.83 8.39 -3.76
CA PHE A 51 -4.54 7.68 -5.00
C PHE A 51 -3.81 6.36 -4.75
N PHE A 52 -3.79 5.54 -5.79
CA PHE A 52 -2.90 4.40 -5.93
C PHE A 52 -2.18 4.49 -7.29
N ILE A 53 -0.85 4.37 -7.30
CA ILE A 53 -0.04 4.67 -8.49
C ILE A 53 -0.30 3.75 -9.70
N GLY A 54 -0.79 2.53 -9.42
CA GLY A 54 -1.00 1.46 -10.38
C GLY A 54 0.05 0.37 -10.30
N LEU A 55 -0.37 -0.90 -10.32
CA LEU A 55 0.51 -2.05 -10.18
C LEU A 55 1.53 -2.13 -11.32
N GLU A 56 1.15 -1.78 -12.55
CA GLU A 56 2.09 -1.87 -13.67
C GLU A 56 3.24 -0.86 -13.54
N LYS A 57 2.91 0.38 -13.17
CA LYS A 57 3.94 1.40 -12.90
C LYS A 57 4.84 0.97 -11.75
N LEU A 58 4.25 0.42 -10.69
CA LEU A 58 4.97 -0.03 -9.50
C LEU A 58 5.90 -1.22 -9.78
N HIS A 59 5.47 -2.18 -10.60
CA HIS A 59 6.29 -3.29 -11.07
C HIS A 59 7.50 -2.76 -11.84
N LEU A 60 7.28 -1.92 -12.85
CA LEU A 60 8.35 -1.42 -13.70
C LEU A 60 9.36 -0.55 -12.93
N MET A 61 8.89 0.27 -11.98
CA MET A 61 9.76 1.03 -11.08
C MET A 61 10.65 0.09 -10.26
N THR A 62 10.06 -0.89 -9.58
CA THR A 62 10.78 -1.80 -8.68
C THR A 62 11.60 -2.88 -9.40
N LYS A 63 11.30 -3.17 -10.66
CA LYS A 63 12.11 -4.02 -11.55
C LYS A 63 13.37 -3.30 -12.03
N SER A 64 13.28 -1.99 -12.31
CA SER A 64 14.40 -1.22 -12.87
C SER A 64 15.58 -1.08 -11.91
N GLN A 65 15.31 -1.07 -10.61
CA GLN A 65 16.31 -0.99 -9.54
C GLN A 65 15.69 -1.34 -8.19
N THR A 66 16.53 -1.74 -7.23
CA THR A 66 16.10 -2.02 -5.86
C THR A 66 15.61 -0.75 -5.17
N HIS A 67 14.42 -0.81 -4.58
CA HIS A 67 13.86 0.26 -3.77
C HIS A 67 13.71 -0.17 -2.32
N GLU A 68 13.83 0.77 -1.39
CA GLU A 68 13.27 0.63 -0.05
C GLU A 68 11.82 1.12 -0.01
N LEU A 69 11.04 0.57 0.93
CA LEU A 69 9.66 0.97 1.21
C LEU A 69 9.60 1.62 2.58
N TYR A 70 8.90 2.75 2.68
CA TYR A 70 8.52 3.39 3.92
C TYR A 70 7.00 3.61 3.94
N ILE A 71 6.37 3.23 5.05
CA ILE A 71 4.93 3.38 5.26
C ILE A 71 4.76 4.25 6.49
N TYR A 72 4.20 5.44 6.30
CA TYR A 72 3.78 6.32 7.38
C TYR A 72 2.31 6.06 7.71
N LEU A 73 2.00 5.94 9.00
CA LEU A 73 0.68 5.61 9.52
C LEU A 73 0.27 6.63 10.59
N LYS A 74 -0.95 7.12 10.53
CA LYS A 74 -1.54 7.97 11.57
C LYS A 74 -2.92 7.49 11.98
N SER A 75 -3.16 7.36 13.27
CA SER A 75 -4.46 6.98 13.82
C SER A 75 -5.40 8.19 13.95
N PHE A 76 -6.69 7.93 14.16
CA PHE A 76 -7.66 8.99 14.51
C PHE A 76 -7.42 9.58 15.91
N GLN A 77 -6.60 8.93 16.73
CA GLN A 77 -6.17 9.44 18.05
C GLN A 77 -4.90 10.29 17.94
N ASP A 78 -4.51 10.68 16.72
CA ASP A 78 -3.32 11.47 16.39
C ASP A 78 -2.00 10.86 16.89
N GLU A 79 -1.94 9.52 16.98
CA GLU A 79 -0.68 8.79 17.12
C GLU A 79 -0.12 8.46 15.74
N ASP A 80 1.20 8.59 15.58
CA ASP A 80 1.91 8.24 14.35
C ASP A 80 2.86 7.05 14.57
N ARG A 81 3.01 6.21 13.54
CA ARG A 81 3.97 5.10 13.49
C ARG A 81 4.51 4.94 12.08
N TYR A 82 5.58 4.17 11.94
CA TYR A 82 6.11 3.79 10.63
C TYR A 82 6.58 2.35 10.56
N ALA A 83 6.54 1.82 9.33
CA ALA A 83 7.17 0.57 8.94
C ALA A 83 8.10 0.83 7.75
N ARG A 84 9.31 0.27 7.80
CA ARG A 84 10.32 0.40 6.75
C ARG A 84 10.85 -0.98 6.37
N TYR A 85 10.94 -1.22 5.06
CA TYR A 85 11.53 -2.43 4.50
C TYR A 85 12.73 -2.05 3.65
N ASN A 86 13.87 -2.69 3.90
CA ASN A 86 15.13 -2.36 3.22
C ASN A 86 15.19 -2.83 1.75
N SER A 87 14.16 -3.52 1.27
CA SER A 87 13.94 -3.93 -0.12
C SER A 87 12.44 -4.10 -0.35
N PHE A 88 11.95 -3.66 -1.49
CA PHE A 88 10.55 -3.77 -1.91
C PHE A 88 10.48 -3.91 -3.43
N SER A 89 9.77 -4.94 -3.89
CA SER A 89 9.41 -5.11 -5.28
C SER A 89 8.14 -5.93 -5.44
N ILE A 90 7.54 -5.84 -6.62
CA ILE A 90 6.38 -6.66 -6.99
C ILE A 90 6.66 -7.38 -8.31
N GLY A 91 6.12 -8.59 -8.45
CA GLY A 91 6.17 -9.37 -9.70
C GLY A 91 5.43 -8.67 -10.85
N ASN A 92 5.47 -9.26 -12.05
CA ASN A 92 4.69 -8.77 -13.19
C ASN A 92 3.22 -9.24 -13.11
N GLU A 93 2.41 -8.93 -14.12
CA GLU A 93 1.00 -9.35 -14.18
C GLU A 93 0.83 -10.89 -14.19
N ASP A 94 1.72 -11.63 -14.86
CA ASP A 94 1.70 -13.10 -14.91
C ASP A 94 1.96 -13.73 -13.53
N GLU A 95 2.81 -13.10 -12.73
CA GLU A 95 3.04 -13.44 -11.32
C GLU A 95 1.99 -12.81 -10.38
N SER A 96 0.90 -12.25 -10.92
CA SER A 96 -0.15 -11.57 -10.15
C SER A 96 0.39 -10.50 -9.21
N TYR A 97 1.39 -9.75 -9.65
CA TYR A 97 2.05 -8.68 -8.89
C TYR A 97 2.52 -9.12 -7.49
N LYS A 98 3.00 -10.36 -7.36
CA LYS A 98 3.48 -10.97 -6.10
C LYS A 98 4.41 -10.06 -5.29
N LEU A 99 4.14 -9.91 -3.99
CA LEU A 99 4.90 -9.02 -3.09
C LEU A 99 6.23 -9.64 -2.66
N ASN A 100 7.33 -8.90 -2.84
CA ASN A 100 8.64 -9.24 -2.29
C ASN A 100 9.11 -8.14 -1.33
N LEU A 101 9.56 -8.55 -0.14
CA LEU A 101 10.01 -7.66 0.92
C LEU A 101 11.35 -8.10 1.48
N GLY A 102 12.17 -7.12 1.84
CA GLY A 102 13.41 -7.30 2.58
C GLY A 102 13.20 -7.40 4.10
N SER A 103 14.20 -6.95 4.85
CA SER A 103 14.17 -6.88 6.31
C SER A 103 13.34 -5.69 6.79
N TYR A 104 12.52 -5.92 7.81
CA TYR A 104 11.69 -4.92 8.47
C TYR A 104 12.50 -4.10 9.50
N SER A 105 12.13 -2.84 9.66
CA SER A 105 12.46 -1.97 10.79
C SER A 105 11.34 -0.94 11.01
N GLY A 106 11.19 -0.41 12.22
CA GLY A 106 10.17 0.59 12.53
C GLY A 106 9.45 0.29 13.84
N ASP A 107 8.57 1.21 14.24
CA ASP A 107 7.84 1.17 15.51
C ASP A 107 6.37 0.72 15.37
N ALA A 108 5.90 0.44 14.15
CA ALA A 108 4.54 -0.04 13.87
C ALA A 108 4.35 -1.56 14.05
N ARG A 109 5.42 -2.30 14.38
CA ARG A 109 5.54 -3.76 14.19
C ARG A 109 5.32 -4.19 12.73
N ASP A 110 5.77 -5.38 12.34
CA ASP A 110 5.69 -5.83 10.96
C ASP A 110 4.24 -6.19 10.58
N GLY A 111 3.57 -5.33 9.83
CA GLY A 111 2.19 -5.54 9.34
C GLY A 111 2.10 -6.15 7.96
N LEU A 112 3.23 -6.33 7.26
CA LEU A 112 3.32 -7.01 5.97
C LEU A 112 3.93 -8.41 6.06
N GLU A 113 4.31 -8.87 7.26
CA GLU A 113 4.98 -10.16 7.48
C GLU A 113 4.28 -11.32 6.75
N ILE A 114 2.99 -11.51 7.00
CA ILE A 114 2.20 -12.60 6.39
C ILE A 114 1.89 -12.36 4.90
N HIS A 115 2.01 -11.11 4.45
CA HIS A 115 1.72 -10.69 3.08
C HIS A 115 2.92 -10.92 2.15
N ARG A 116 4.11 -11.19 2.71
CA ARG A 116 5.33 -11.49 1.96
C ARG A 116 5.14 -12.74 1.09
N GLY A 117 5.46 -12.63 -0.19
CA GLY A 117 5.36 -13.72 -1.16
C GLY A 117 3.96 -13.98 -1.69
N GLN A 118 2.96 -13.18 -1.28
CA GLN A 118 1.57 -13.37 -1.67
C GLN A 118 1.25 -12.63 -2.97
N ASN A 119 0.27 -13.16 -3.70
CA ASN A 119 -0.25 -12.56 -4.91
C ASN A 119 -1.18 -11.39 -4.58
N PHE A 120 -1.20 -10.37 -5.44
CA PHE A 120 -2.20 -9.32 -5.34
C PHE A 120 -3.58 -9.86 -5.75
N SER A 121 -4.63 -9.39 -5.09
CA SER A 121 -6.01 -9.78 -5.37
C SER A 121 -6.92 -8.56 -5.25
N THR A 122 -8.03 -8.58 -5.98
CA THR A 122 -9.06 -7.52 -6.05
C THR A 122 -10.45 -8.15 -5.95
N SER A 123 -11.48 -7.34 -5.71
CA SER A 123 -12.84 -7.84 -5.43
C SER A 123 -13.42 -8.70 -6.57
N ASP A 124 -13.10 -8.37 -7.82
CA ASP A 124 -13.48 -9.13 -9.03
C ASP A 124 -12.68 -10.42 -9.24
N ARG A 125 -11.63 -10.66 -8.45
CA ARG A 125 -10.84 -11.91 -8.44
C ARG A 125 -11.11 -12.79 -7.21
N GLY A 126 -12.03 -12.36 -6.33
CA GLY A 126 -12.55 -13.13 -5.21
C GLY A 126 -11.64 -13.21 -3.99
N GLY A 127 -11.92 -14.18 -3.11
CA GLY A 127 -11.15 -14.43 -1.89
C GLY A 127 -11.34 -13.36 -0.82
N CYS A 128 -10.27 -13.01 -0.12
CA CYS A 128 -10.32 -12.00 0.94
C CYS A 128 -10.68 -10.60 0.41
N ALA A 129 -10.29 -10.27 -0.82
CA ALA A 129 -10.53 -8.96 -1.42
C ALA A 129 -12.04 -8.62 -1.51
N GLU A 130 -12.89 -9.61 -1.76
CA GLU A 130 -14.35 -9.42 -1.78
C GLU A 130 -14.91 -9.05 -0.40
N ASN A 131 -14.39 -9.66 0.66
CA ASN A 131 -14.85 -9.42 2.04
C ASN A 131 -14.27 -8.14 2.63
N TYR A 132 -13.02 -7.82 2.30
CA TYR A 132 -12.28 -6.67 2.82
C TYR A 132 -12.36 -5.42 1.92
N LYS A 133 -13.12 -5.51 0.82
CA LYS A 133 -13.51 -4.41 -0.08
C LYS A 133 -12.33 -3.57 -0.56
N SER A 134 -11.25 -4.24 -0.96
CA SER A 134 -10.03 -3.58 -1.42
C SER A 134 -9.13 -4.54 -2.19
N GLY A 135 -8.16 -3.98 -2.92
CA GLY A 135 -7.06 -4.72 -3.49
C GLY A 135 -5.87 -4.81 -2.53
N TRP A 136 -5.35 -6.02 -2.28
CA TRP A 136 -4.18 -6.24 -1.41
C TRP A 136 -3.51 -7.60 -1.66
N TRP A 137 -2.31 -7.78 -1.10
CA TRP A 137 -1.59 -9.06 -1.04
C TRP A 137 -2.09 -9.93 0.11
N PHE A 138 -3.39 -10.26 0.13
CA PHE A 138 -4.03 -10.93 1.27
C PHE A 138 -3.46 -12.34 1.57
N GLU A 139 -3.43 -12.71 2.85
CA GLU A 139 -3.13 -14.05 3.35
C GLU A 139 -4.06 -14.36 4.54
N LYS A 140 -5.08 -15.20 4.29
CA LYS A 140 -6.08 -15.73 5.25
C LYS A 140 -6.35 -14.91 6.54
N CYS A 141 -6.86 -13.69 6.50
CA CYS A 141 -6.98 -12.80 5.34
C CYS A 141 -6.04 -11.60 5.45
N MET A 142 -5.85 -11.01 6.63
CA MET A 142 -5.00 -9.82 6.76
C MET A 142 -4.37 -9.62 8.14
N LEU A 143 -3.15 -9.09 8.10
CA LEU A 143 -2.51 -8.37 9.19
C LEU A 143 -2.51 -6.85 8.90
N SER A 144 -2.58 -6.46 7.63
CA SER A 144 -2.83 -5.09 7.20
C SER A 144 -3.77 -5.03 6.00
N ASN A 145 -4.49 -3.93 5.85
CA ASN A 145 -5.30 -3.59 4.68
C ASN A 145 -5.32 -2.07 4.51
N LEU A 146 -4.23 -1.52 3.95
CA LEU A 146 -4.09 -0.06 3.79
C LEU A 146 -5.01 0.50 2.68
N ASN A 147 -5.60 -0.38 1.88
CA ASN A 147 -6.54 -0.04 0.82
C ASN A 147 -8.01 -0.23 1.23
N GLY A 148 -8.29 -0.57 2.49
CA GLY A 148 -9.66 -0.78 2.97
C GLY A 148 -10.54 0.47 2.95
N ILE A 149 -11.78 0.30 3.38
CA ILE A 149 -12.78 1.36 3.52
C ILE A 149 -12.27 2.41 4.52
N TYR A 150 -12.36 3.68 4.13
CA TYR A 150 -12.03 4.78 5.03
C TYR A 150 -13.19 5.01 6.00
N ASP A 151 -13.10 4.39 7.18
CA ASP A 151 -14.14 4.42 8.21
C ASP A 151 -13.54 4.52 9.61
N GLU A 152 -13.72 5.65 10.29
CA GLU A 152 -13.26 5.87 11.66
C GLU A 152 -13.95 4.94 12.67
N ALA A 153 -15.21 4.55 12.40
CA ALA A 153 -15.99 3.68 13.28
C ALA A 153 -15.50 2.22 13.24
N ALA A 154 -14.69 1.84 12.25
CA ALA A 154 -14.13 0.50 12.15
C ALA A 154 -13.04 0.29 13.22
N THR A 155 -13.41 -0.31 14.35
CA THR A 155 -12.57 -0.55 15.53
C THR A 155 -12.15 -2.01 15.75
N GLN A 156 -12.77 -2.95 15.05
CA GLN A 156 -12.56 -4.39 15.18
C GLN A 156 -11.57 -4.93 14.14
N ARG A 157 -10.90 -6.02 14.48
CA ARG A 157 -9.84 -6.65 13.67
C ARG A 157 -10.30 -7.10 12.29
N SER A 158 -11.54 -7.60 12.18
CA SER A 158 -12.09 -8.21 10.96
C SER A 158 -12.85 -7.24 10.07
N GLU A 159 -13.00 -5.98 10.46
CA GLU A 159 -13.71 -4.99 9.65
C GLU A 159 -12.85 -4.53 8.46
N PRO A 160 -13.47 -4.18 7.32
CA PRO A 160 -12.80 -3.85 6.07
C PRO A 160 -12.14 -2.46 6.06
N GLY A 161 -11.74 -1.91 7.22
CA GLY A 161 -11.18 -0.56 7.33
C GLY A 161 -9.75 -0.42 6.78
N VAL A 162 -9.18 0.79 6.87
CA VAL A 162 -7.75 1.03 6.63
C VAL A 162 -6.94 0.51 7.83
N LYS A 163 -6.47 -0.74 7.78
CA LYS A 163 -5.96 -1.45 8.98
C LYS A 163 -4.44 -1.69 8.98
N TRP A 164 -3.85 -1.62 10.17
CA TRP A 164 -2.51 -2.14 10.49
C TRP A 164 -2.56 -2.89 11.83
N ASN A 165 -3.09 -4.12 11.79
CA ASN A 165 -3.45 -4.91 12.98
C ASN A 165 -2.24 -5.31 13.85
N SER A 166 -1.01 -5.19 13.34
CA SER A 166 0.21 -5.37 14.15
C SER A 166 0.39 -4.27 15.21
N TRP A 167 -0.22 -3.10 15.03
CA TRP A 167 -0.20 -1.99 15.99
C TRP A 167 -1.56 -1.71 16.60
N SER A 168 -2.61 -1.59 15.77
CA SER A 168 -3.96 -1.24 16.20
C SER A 168 -5.01 -1.90 15.33
N PHE A 169 -6.11 -2.35 15.94
CA PHE A 169 -7.29 -2.86 15.21
C PHE A 169 -8.21 -1.75 14.70
N ARG A 170 -7.96 -0.49 15.10
CA ARG A 170 -8.73 0.65 14.62
C ARG A 170 -8.28 1.05 13.21
N SER A 171 -9.23 1.59 12.45
CA SER A 171 -8.93 2.19 11.16
C SER A 171 -7.97 3.37 11.31
N LEU A 172 -7.13 3.59 10.30
CA LEU A 172 -6.15 4.67 10.27
C LEU A 172 -6.73 5.90 9.57
N LYS A 173 -6.36 7.07 10.08
CA LYS A 173 -6.75 8.40 9.57
C LYS A 173 -5.92 8.79 8.35
N PHE A 174 -4.64 8.46 8.35
CA PHE A 174 -3.74 8.75 7.23
C PHE A 174 -2.77 7.61 7.02
N VAL A 175 -2.52 7.32 5.74
CA VAL A 175 -1.51 6.35 5.29
C VAL A 175 -0.79 6.94 4.09
N GLN A 176 0.54 6.84 4.07
CA GLN A 176 1.33 7.12 2.88
C GLN A 176 2.41 6.06 2.70
N MET A 177 2.28 5.28 1.62
CA MET A 177 3.31 4.33 1.19
C MET A 177 4.24 5.01 0.19
N MET A 178 5.54 4.87 0.40
CA MET A 178 6.56 5.54 -0.40
C MET A 178 7.73 4.63 -0.71
N ILE A 179 8.29 4.78 -1.89
CA ILE A 179 9.51 4.05 -2.30
C ILE A 179 10.65 5.01 -2.60
N ARG A 180 11.88 4.55 -2.35
CA ARG A 180 13.10 5.28 -2.71
C ARG A 180 14.16 4.34 -3.25
N PRO A 181 14.89 4.69 -4.32
CA PRO A 181 15.98 3.89 -4.83
C PRO A 181 17.09 3.68 -3.79
N LYS A 182 17.68 2.48 -3.74
CA LYS A 182 18.91 2.22 -2.98
C LYS A 182 20.08 2.18 -3.95
N TYR A 183 21.01 3.10 -3.75
CA TYR A 183 22.31 3.12 -4.44
C TYR A 183 23.32 2.25 -3.69
#